data_AF-A0A8B7K0Q0-F1
#
_entry.id   AF-A0A8B7K0Q0-F1
#
_cell.length_a   1.000
_cell.length_b   1.000
_cell.length_c   1.000
_cell.angle_alpha   90.00
_cell.angle_beta   90.00
_cell.angle_gamma   90.00
#
_symmetry.space_group_name_H-M   'P 1'
#
loop_
_entity.id
_entity.type
_entity.pdbx_description
1 polymer ?
#
loop_
_entity_poly.entity_id
_entity_poly.type
_entity_poly.pdbx_seq_one_letter_code
_entity_poly.pdbx_strand_id
1 'polypeptide(L)'
;MASAGPTPTTASAQPTLPSGPAVFKTVPYVFMLPEIVCGAWVWILVAATSVSFPLLQGWVMYVSLTSCLLSLLLLLSYLFGFHRNSENWRVLDSLYHGATAILYMSAAVLQANATILSESGPKSPLYYQLNSAASFFAFITTFLYILHAFSIYYH
;
A
#
# COMPACT_ATOMS: atom_id res chain seq x y z
N MET A 1 29.67 -17.78 -50.22
CA MET A 1 29.08 -16.85 -49.21
C MET A 1 28.34 -17.71 -48.20
N ALA A 2 28.84 -17.80 -46.96
CA ALA A 2 28.21 -18.57 -45.90
C ALA A 2 27.03 -17.78 -45.31
N SER A 3 25.85 -18.40 -45.25
CA SER A 3 24.66 -17.83 -44.64
C SER A 3 24.87 -17.70 -43.13
N ALA A 4 24.75 -16.49 -42.59
CA ALA A 4 24.73 -16.25 -41.16
C ALA A 4 23.47 -16.93 -40.59
N GLY A 5 23.66 -17.92 -39.71
CA GLY A 5 22.56 -18.54 -38.97
C GLY A 5 21.83 -17.51 -38.09
N PRO A 6 20.54 -17.71 -37.77
CA PRO A 6 19.78 -16.78 -36.95
C PRO A 6 20.43 -16.66 -35.57
N THR A 7 20.68 -15.43 -35.16
CA THR A 7 21.10 -15.08 -33.80
C THR A 7 20.03 -15.58 -32.81
N PRO A 8 20.41 -16.26 -31.71
CA PRO A 8 19.44 -16.63 -30.69
C PRO A 8 18.84 -15.35 -30.11
N THR A 9 17.55 -15.14 -30.32
CA THR A 9 16.79 -14.12 -29.63
C THR A 9 16.82 -14.46 -28.15
N THR A 10 17.62 -13.75 -27.36
CA THR A 10 17.56 -13.79 -25.90
C THR A 10 16.21 -13.23 -25.50
N ALA A 11 15.18 -14.08 -25.49
CA ALA A 11 13.92 -13.77 -24.83
C ALA A 11 14.31 -13.52 -23.36
N SER A 12 14.27 -12.25 -22.93
CA SER A 12 14.42 -11.93 -21.52
C SER A 12 13.30 -12.68 -20.81
N ALA A 13 13.64 -13.78 -20.13
CA ALA A 13 12.66 -14.52 -19.33
C ALA A 13 12.19 -13.54 -18.26
N GLN A 14 10.94 -13.08 -18.36
CA GLN A 14 10.39 -12.18 -17.37
C GLN A 14 10.50 -12.83 -15.97
N PRO A 15 10.89 -12.05 -14.94
CA PRO A 15 11.05 -12.59 -13.60
C PRO A 15 9.76 -13.25 -13.12
N THR A 16 9.88 -14.46 -12.57
CA THR A 16 8.74 -15.19 -12.03
C THR A 16 8.20 -14.48 -10.79
N LEU A 17 6.90 -14.26 -10.73
CA LEU A 17 6.19 -13.74 -9.56
C LEU A 17 6.43 -14.67 -8.35
N PRO A 18 6.82 -14.14 -7.18
CA PRO A 18 7.04 -14.97 -6.00
C PRO A 18 5.70 -15.51 -5.48
N SER A 19 5.74 -16.71 -4.91
CA SER A 19 4.59 -17.33 -4.26
C SER A 19 4.99 -17.96 -2.92
N GLY A 20 4.01 -18.14 -2.04
CA GLY A 20 4.25 -18.69 -0.70
C GLY A 20 5.25 -17.85 0.11
N PRO A 21 6.14 -18.48 0.91
CA PRO A 21 7.07 -17.75 1.78
C PRO A 21 8.08 -16.84 1.05
N ALA A 22 8.28 -17.03 -0.27
CA ALA A 22 9.19 -16.20 -1.05
C ALA A 22 8.72 -14.73 -1.13
N VAL A 23 7.41 -14.50 -1.04
CA VAL A 23 6.78 -13.17 -1.03
C VAL A 23 7.42 -12.25 0.02
N PHE A 24 7.78 -12.79 1.19
CA PHE A 24 8.39 -12.01 2.29
C PHE A 24 9.89 -11.72 2.12
N LYS A 25 10.50 -12.16 1.03
CA LYS A 25 11.94 -11.95 0.74
C LYS A 25 12.18 -11.27 -0.61
N THR A 26 11.13 -11.08 -1.40
CA THR A 26 11.23 -10.55 -2.75
C THR A 26 10.70 -9.12 -2.77
N VAL A 27 11.52 -8.18 -3.25
CA VAL A 27 11.09 -6.82 -3.55
C VAL A 27 10.26 -6.85 -4.85
N PRO A 28 9.10 -6.17 -4.91
CA PRO A 28 8.52 -5.32 -3.87
C PRO A 28 7.60 -5.98 -2.84
N TYR A 29 7.23 -7.24 -3.03
CA TYR A 29 6.23 -7.95 -2.23
C TYR A 29 6.50 -7.98 -0.72
N VAL A 30 7.76 -7.87 -0.30
CA VAL A 30 8.14 -7.69 1.11
C VAL A 30 7.48 -6.46 1.76
N PHE A 31 7.13 -5.43 0.99
CA PHE A 31 6.45 -4.23 1.46
C PHE A 31 4.97 -4.48 1.83
N MET A 32 4.32 -5.54 1.35
CA MET A 32 2.90 -5.81 1.64
C MET A 32 2.61 -5.96 3.14
N LEU A 33 3.50 -6.61 3.90
CA LEU A 33 3.31 -6.76 5.34
C LEU A 33 3.32 -5.41 6.07
N PRO A 34 4.37 -4.57 5.96
CA PRO A 34 4.36 -3.28 6.61
C PRO A 34 3.26 -2.34 6.06
N GLU A 35 2.86 -2.44 4.78
CA GLU A 35 1.69 -1.71 4.25
C GLU A 35 0.42 -2.05 5.03
N ILE A 36 0.12 -3.35 5.18
CA ILE A 36 -1.07 -3.83 5.89
C ILE A 36 -1.01 -3.42 7.37
N VAL A 37 0.14 -3.60 8.02
CA VAL A 37 0.27 -3.28 9.45
C VAL A 37 0.14 -1.78 9.69
N CYS A 38 0.88 -0.95 8.94
CA CYS A 38 0.80 0.50 9.08
C CYS A 38 -0.58 1.03 8.68
N GLY A 39 -1.14 0.50 7.58
CA GLY A 39 -2.48 0.83 7.13
C GLY A 39 -3.54 0.48 8.17
N ALA A 40 -3.43 -0.68 8.82
CA ALA A 40 -4.34 -1.08 9.88
C ALA A 40 -4.32 -0.13 11.08
N TRP A 41 -3.12 0.31 11.48
CA TRP A 41 -2.98 1.30 12.54
C TRP A 41 -3.71 2.60 12.25
N VAL A 42 -3.71 3.08 11.00
CA VAL A 42 -4.39 4.33 10.64
C VAL A 42 -5.88 4.29 10.97
N TRP A 43 -6.63 3.32 10.46
CA TRP A 43 -8.08 3.26 10.72
C TRP A 43 -8.40 2.90 12.18
N ILE A 44 -7.57 2.10 12.86
CA ILE A 44 -7.74 1.79 14.29
C ILE A 44 -7.60 3.06 15.13
N LEU A 45 -6.55 3.85 14.90
CA LEU A 45 -6.27 5.08 15.64
C LEU A 45 -7.31 6.17 15.34
N VAL A 46 -7.76 6.30 14.09
CA VAL A 46 -8.85 7.21 13.73
C VAL A 46 -10.15 6.80 14.40
N ALA A 47 -10.50 5.50 14.39
CA ALA A 47 -11.67 4.99 15.10
C ALA A 47 -11.59 5.22 16.61
N ALA A 48 -10.39 5.15 17.21
CA ALA A 48 -10.17 5.44 18.63
C ALA A 48 -10.49 6.89 19.01
N THR A 49 -10.46 7.83 18.07
CA THR A 49 -10.95 9.22 18.28
C THR A 49 -12.48 9.33 18.22
N SER A 50 -13.18 8.20 18.02
CA SER A 50 -14.62 8.14 17.69
C SER A 50 -14.96 8.96 16.45
N VAL A 51 -14.01 9.07 15.51
CA VAL A 51 -14.14 9.85 14.28
C VAL A 51 -14.56 11.30 14.58
N SER A 52 -13.80 11.98 15.45
CA SER A 52 -14.10 13.33 15.97
C SER A 52 -14.25 14.41 14.89
N PHE A 53 -13.68 14.20 13.70
CA PHE A 53 -13.84 15.06 12.53
C PHE A 53 -14.44 14.25 11.36
N PRO A 54 -15.76 13.97 11.34
CA PRO A 54 -16.37 13.03 10.41
C PRO A 54 -16.08 13.28 8.93
N LEU A 55 -16.04 14.55 8.51
CA LEU A 55 -15.77 14.89 7.11
C LEU A 55 -14.34 14.55 6.67
N LEU A 56 -13.35 14.80 7.54
CA LEU A 56 -11.94 14.56 7.25
C LEU A 56 -11.62 13.08 7.46
N GLN A 57 -11.92 12.57 8.65
CA GLN A 57 -11.58 11.22 9.07
C GLN A 57 -12.43 10.15 8.40
N GLY A 58 -13.65 10.47 7.93
CA GLY A 58 -14.46 9.53 7.15
C GLY A 58 -13.77 9.11 5.85
N TRP A 59 -13.13 10.05 5.15
CA TRP A 59 -12.31 9.74 3.98
C TRP A 59 -11.08 8.89 4.35
N VAL A 60 -10.40 9.25 5.44
CA VAL A 60 -9.23 8.51 5.94
C VAL A 60 -9.60 7.05 6.26
N MET A 61 -10.73 6.85 6.97
CA MET A 61 -11.26 5.52 7.30
C MET A 61 -11.58 4.72 6.04
N TYR A 62 -12.25 5.32 5.06
CA TYR A 62 -12.59 4.65 3.81
C TYR A 62 -11.34 4.16 3.08
N VAL A 63 -10.38 5.06 2.83
CA VAL A 63 -9.15 4.73 2.09
C VAL A 63 -8.33 3.67 2.85
N SER A 64 -8.11 3.88 4.15
CA SER A 64 -7.28 3.01 4.98
C SER A 64 -7.87 1.61 5.15
N LEU A 65 -9.18 1.50 5.44
CA LEU A 65 -9.82 0.20 5.64
C LEU A 65 -9.93 -0.59 4.34
N THR A 66 -10.34 0.07 3.24
CA THR A 66 -10.49 -0.61 1.94
C THR A 66 -9.15 -1.08 1.40
N SER A 67 -8.11 -0.24 1.46
CA SER A 67 -6.76 -0.63 1.06
C SER A 67 -6.19 -1.74 1.93
N CYS A 68 -6.36 -1.68 3.27
CA CYS A 68 -5.92 -2.74 4.17
C CYS A 68 -6.54 -4.11 3.81
N LEU A 69 -7.85 -4.15 3.50
CA LEU A 69 -8.53 -5.38 3.10
C LEU A 69 -8.09 -5.87 1.72
N LEU A 70 -7.95 -4.97 0.75
CA LEU A 70 -7.49 -5.32 -0.59
C LEU A 70 -6.03 -5.81 -0.58
N SER A 71 -5.12 -5.15 0.14
CA SER A 71 -3.74 -5.60 0.33
C SER A 71 -3.69 -6.97 1.00
N LEU A 72 -4.56 -7.23 1.98
CA LEU A 72 -4.66 -8.55 2.60
C LEU A 72 -5.10 -9.62 1.58
N LEU A 73 -6.08 -9.31 0.74
CA LEU A 73 -6.53 -10.21 -0.34
C LEU A 73 -5.44 -10.44 -1.39
N LEU A 74 -4.69 -9.40 -1.78
CA LEU A 74 -3.53 -9.54 -2.66
C LEU A 74 -2.46 -10.43 -2.02
N LEU A 75 -2.10 -10.17 -0.76
CA LEU A 75 -1.11 -10.97 -0.03
C LEU A 75 -1.52 -12.45 0.01
N LEU A 76 -2.78 -12.76 0.37
CA LEU A 76 -3.29 -14.12 0.35
C LEU A 76 -3.21 -14.74 -1.05
N SER A 77 -3.51 -13.96 -2.09
CA SER A 77 -3.43 -14.43 -3.48
C SER A 77 -2.00 -14.78 -3.90
N TYR A 78 -0.99 -14.05 -3.43
CA TYR A 78 0.42 -14.40 -3.62
C TYR A 78 0.85 -15.61 -2.79
N LEU A 79 0.39 -15.71 -1.53
CA LEU A 79 0.69 -16.87 -0.68
C LEU A 79 0.14 -18.18 -1.26
N PHE A 80 -1.06 -18.16 -1.83
CA PHE A 80 -1.70 -19.33 -2.46
C PHE A 80 -1.37 -19.50 -3.95
N GLY A 81 -0.62 -18.58 -4.56
CA GLY A 81 -0.22 -18.69 -5.97
C GLY A 81 -1.35 -18.49 -6.99
N PHE A 82 -2.42 -17.76 -6.63
CA PHE A 82 -3.57 -17.52 -7.52
C PHE A 82 -3.23 -16.70 -8.76
N HIS A 83 -2.13 -15.94 -8.72
CA HIS A 83 -1.63 -15.15 -9.85
C HIS A 83 -1.16 -15.98 -11.05
N ARG A 84 -0.81 -17.26 -10.85
CA ARG A 84 -0.35 -18.21 -11.91
C ARG A 84 0.72 -17.62 -12.85
N ASN A 85 1.59 -16.76 -12.33
CA ASN A 85 2.61 -16.03 -13.08
C ASN A 85 2.09 -15.23 -14.30
N SER A 86 0.85 -14.70 -14.22
CA SER A 86 0.24 -13.93 -15.30
C SER A 86 0.77 -12.49 -15.38
N GLU A 87 1.06 -12.01 -16.58
CA GLU A 87 1.41 -10.60 -16.84
C GLU A 87 0.29 -9.64 -16.40
N ASN A 88 -0.97 -10.00 -16.65
CA ASN A 88 -2.13 -9.22 -16.22
C ASN A 88 -2.16 -9.03 -14.70
N TRP A 89 -1.65 -10.00 -13.93
CA TRP A 89 -1.57 -9.90 -12.49
C TRP A 89 -0.54 -8.85 -12.05
N ARG A 90 0.61 -8.77 -12.73
CA ARG A 90 1.62 -7.71 -12.48
C ARG A 90 1.05 -6.32 -12.76
N VAL A 91 0.31 -6.18 -13.85
CA VAL A 91 -0.34 -4.91 -14.21
C VAL A 91 -1.39 -4.51 -13.17
N LEU A 92 -2.23 -5.47 -12.75
CA LEU A 92 -3.22 -5.25 -11.70
C LEU A 92 -2.56 -4.81 -10.39
N ASP A 93 -1.49 -5.49 -9.98
CA ASP A 93 -0.73 -5.18 -8.77
C ASP A 93 -0.13 -3.77 -8.83
N SER A 94 0.55 -3.43 -9.91
CA SER A 94 1.13 -2.10 -10.12
C SER A 94 0.07 -1.00 -10.10
N LEU A 95 -1.06 -1.22 -10.80
CA LEU A 95 -2.17 -0.26 -10.84
C LEU A 95 -2.81 -0.09 -9.45
N TYR A 96 -3.00 -1.18 -8.72
CA TYR A 96 -3.52 -1.14 -7.36
C TYR A 96 -2.63 -0.33 -6.42
N HIS A 97 -1.32 -0.62 -6.37
CA HIS A 97 -0.41 0.10 -5.47
C HIS A 97 -0.27 1.57 -5.88
N GLY A 98 -0.24 1.88 -7.18
CA GLY A 98 -0.19 3.27 -7.68
C GLY A 98 -1.45 4.07 -7.36
N ALA A 99 -2.64 3.51 -7.62
CA ALA A 99 -3.90 4.16 -7.29
C ALA A 99 -4.07 4.33 -5.77
N THR A 100 -3.71 3.29 -5.00
CA THR A 100 -3.78 3.32 -3.55
C THR A 100 -2.82 4.37 -2.99
N ALA A 101 -1.59 4.50 -3.51
CA ALA A 101 -0.66 5.55 -3.10
C ALA A 101 -1.25 6.96 -3.23
N ILE A 102 -1.91 7.27 -4.36
CA ILE A 102 -2.55 8.58 -4.59
C ILE A 102 -3.69 8.81 -3.59
N LEU A 103 -4.55 7.82 -3.40
CA LEU A 103 -5.65 7.90 -2.44
C LEU A 103 -5.13 8.04 -1.00
N TYR A 104 -4.10 7.27 -0.63
CA TYR A 104 -3.52 7.30 0.71
C TYR A 104 -2.80 8.62 0.99
N MET A 105 -2.16 9.23 -0.02
CA MET A 105 -1.60 10.58 0.11
C MET A 105 -2.70 11.61 0.43
N SER A 106 -3.86 11.53 -0.25
CA SER A 106 -4.98 12.42 0.05
C SER A 106 -5.53 12.21 1.47
N ALA A 107 -5.60 10.96 1.94
CA ALA A 107 -5.98 10.63 3.31
C ALA A 107 -4.95 11.13 4.33
N ALA A 108 -3.65 10.98 4.05
CA ALA A 108 -2.58 11.44 4.94
C ALA A 108 -2.63 12.95 5.16
N VAL A 109 -2.88 13.74 4.10
CA VAL A 109 -3.05 15.20 4.20
C VAL A 109 -4.28 15.57 5.01
N LEU A 110 -5.42 14.91 4.80
CA LEU A 110 -6.64 15.15 5.59
C LEU A 110 -6.45 14.76 7.06
N GLN A 111 -5.73 13.68 7.34
CA GLN A 111 -5.41 13.23 8.69
C GLN A 111 -4.43 14.20 9.38
N ALA A 112 -3.46 14.75 8.65
CA ALA A 112 -2.59 15.81 9.16
C ALA A 112 -3.38 17.07 9.54
N ASN A 113 -4.35 17.45 8.72
CA ASN A 113 -5.26 18.55 9.04
C ASN A 113 -6.11 18.25 10.30
N ALA A 114 -6.65 17.02 10.42
CA ALA A 114 -7.38 16.60 11.62
C ALA A 114 -6.50 16.63 12.89
N THR A 115 -5.21 16.33 12.74
CA THR A 115 -4.22 16.45 13.82
C THR A 115 -4.08 17.91 14.29
N ILE A 116 -3.91 18.85 13.37
CA ILE A 116 -3.80 20.28 13.70
C ILE A 116 -5.07 20.76 14.43
N LEU A 117 -6.25 20.42 13.90
CA LEU A 117 -7.53 20.81 14.50
C LEU A 117 -7.76 20.20 15.90
N SER A 118 -7.13 19.06 16.19
CA SER A 118 -7.28 18.39 17.48
C SER A 118 -6.49 19.03 18.62
N GLU A 119 -5.54 19.93 18.34
CA GLU A 119 -4.73 20.61 19.37
C GLU A 119 -5.61 21.41 20.34
N SER A 120 -6.54 22.19 19.80
CA SER A 120 -7.51 23.01 20.54
C SER A 120 -8.90 22.35 20.64
N GLY A 121 -9.01 21.09 20.21
CA GLY A 121 -10.27 20.36 20.12
C GLY A 121 -10.70 19.69 21.43
N PRO A 122 -11.92 19.10 21.44
CA PRO A 122 -12.40 18.31 22.56
C PRO A 122 -11.46 17.15 22.88
N LYS A 123 -11.26 16.84 24.17
CA LYS A 123 -10.42 15.72 24.65
C LYS A 123 -8.94 15.81 24.24
N SER A 124 -8.44 17.03 23.98
CA SER A 124 -7.00 17.32 24.03
C SER A 124 -6.46 17.02 25.44
N PRO A 125 -5.33 16.31 25.62
CA PRO A 125 -4.30 15.98 24.62
C PRO A 125 -4.44 14.62 23.92
N LEU A 126 -5.36 13.75 24.37
CA LEU A 126 -5.44 12.36 23.90
C LEU A 126 -5.71 12.29 22.39
N TYR A 127 -6.69 13.06 21.90
CA TYR A 127 -7.06 13.03 20.48
C TYR A 127 -5.95 13.56 19.58
N TYR A 128 -5.19 14.55 20.05
CA TYR A 128 -4.02 15.05 19.35
C TYR A 128 -2.95 13.97 19.18
N GLN A 129 -2.66 13.21 20.23
CA GLN A 129 -1.68 12.12 20.17
C GLN A 129 -2.14 10.98 19.24
N LEU A 130 -3.41 10.58 19.32
CA LEU A 130 -3.99 9.56 18.43
C LEU A 130 -3.96 10.01 16.96
N ASN A 131 -4.38 11.23 16.67
CA ASN A 131 -4.36 11.76 15.31
C ASN A 131 -2.94 11.93 14.78
N SER A 132 -1.98 12.37 15.62
CA SER A 132 -0.56 12.47 15.27
C SER A 132 0.02 11.12 14.87
N ALA A 133 -0.25 10.08 15.67
CA ALA A 133 0.18 8.71 15.35
C ALA A 133 -0.47 8.22 14.05
N ALA A 134 -1.77 8.47 13.86
CA ALA A 134 -2.47 8.11 12.62
C ALA A 134 -1.88 8.83 11.39
N SER A 135 -1.53 10.11 11.50
CA SER A 135 -0.84 10.86 10.45
C SER A 135 0.52 10.25 10.11
N PHE A 136 1.32 9.92 11.13
CA PHE A 136 2.62 9.27 10.92
C PHE A 136 2.47 7.96 10.13
N PHE A 137 1.60 7.06 10.58
CA PHE A 137 1.36 5.81 9.89
C PHE A 137 0.76 6.01 8.49
N ALA A 138 -0.05 7.05 8.27
CA ALA A 138 -0.62 7.35 6.96
C ALA A 138 0.44 7.78 5.94
N PHE A 139 1.44 8.59 6.34
CA PHE A 139 2.56 8.94 5.48
C PHE A 139 3.47 7.74 5.22
N ILE A 140 3.76 6.92 6.22
CA ILE A 140 4.55 5.69 6.04
C ILE A 140 3.84 4.74 5.08
N THR A 141 2.54 4.53 5.25
CA THR A 141 1.74 3.65 4.37
C THR A 141 1.73 4.17 2.94
N THR A 142 1.53 5.47 2.74
CA THR A 142 1.65 6.12 1.43
C THR A 142 3.01 5.86 0.80
N PHE A 143 4.10 6.03 1.57
CA PHE A 143 5.46 5.81 1.08
C PHE A 143 5.70 4.35 0.68
N LEU A 144 5.20 3.39 1.45
CA LEU A 144 5.31 1.97 1.12
C LEU A 144 4.58 1.62 -0.17
N TYR A 145 3.33 2.10 -0.35
CA TYR A 145 2.59 1.91 -1.61
C TYR A 145 3.33 2.52 -2.81
N ILE A 146 3.96 3.69 -2.65
CA ILE A 146 4.80 4.32 -3.67
C ILE A 146 6.00 3.44 -4.01
N LEU A 147 6.75 2.99 -3.00
CA LEU A 147 7.90 2.12 -3.20
C LEU A 147 7.52 0.83 -3.92
N HIS A 148 6.38 0.23 -3.56
CA HIS A 148 5.87 -0.97 -4.21
C HIS A 148 5.59 -0.72 -5.69
N ALA A 149 4.79 0.31 -6.00
CA ALA A 149 4.38 0.64 -7.37
C ALA A 149 5.57 0.96 -8.29
N PHE A 150 6.60 1.65 -7.78
CA PHE A 150 7.80 1.92 -8.56
C PHE A 150 8.67 0.68 -8.72
N SER A 151 8.87 -0.09 -7.66
CA SER A 151 9.73 -1.27 -7.69
C SER A 151 9.20 -2.37 -8.62
N ILE A 152 7.87 -2.54 -8.73
CA ILE A 152 7.29 -3.50 -9.67
C ILE A 152 7.40 -3.06 -11.14
N TYR A 153 7.58 -1.76 -11.39
CA TYR A 153 7.78 -1.23 -12.74
C TYR A 153 9.23 -1.37 -13.21
N TYR A 154 10.19 -1.18 -12.30
CA TYR A 154 11.62 -1.24 -12.61
C TYR A 154 12.23 -2.65 -12.52
N HIS A 155 11.51 -3.63 -11.97
CA HIS A 155 11.88 -5.04 -11.89
C HIS A 155 10.85 -5.93 -12.59
#